data_AF-A0A708BIA0-F1
#
_entry.id   AF-A0A708BIA0-F1
#
_cell.length_a   1.000
_cell.length_b   1.000
_cell.length_c   1.000
_cell.angle_alpha   90.00
_cell.angle_beta   90.00
_cell.angle_gamma   90.00
#
_symmetry.space_group_name_H-M   'P 1'
#
loop_
_entity.id
_entity.type
_entity.pdbx_description
1 polymer ?
#
loop_
_entity_poly.entity_id
_entity_poly.type
_entity_poly.pdbx_seq_one_letter_code
_entity_poly.pdbx_strand_id
1 'polypeptide(L)'
;MYLYLKESSALPGMQTTAEAEHAYWLSREKSYVTAPVEIDVHAFHDALGLMYPMNWRSSENGECETFMLAEMICGNVTEIYARIGSRYYRMRDYSNLDHADILARVKGISDKSQK
;
A
#
# COMPACT_ATOMS: atom_id res chain seq x y z
N MET A 1 -20.38 14.95 -18.50
CA MET A 1 -19.78 14.68 -17.18
C MET A 1 -19.16 15.98 -16.69
N TYR A 2 -19.63 16.53 -15.57
CA TYR A 2 -19.09 17.75 -14.98
C TYR A 2 -18.04 17.40 -13.93
N LEU A 3 -16.80 17.83 -14.14
CA LEU A 3 -15.71 17.69 -13.17
C LEU A 3 -15.80 18.83 -12.17
N TYR A 4 -15.97 18.50 -10.89
CA TYR A 4 -16.03 19.46 -9.79
C TYR A 4 -14.60 19.93 -9.43
N LEU A 5 -14.13 21.00 -10.09
CA LEU A 5 -12.91 21.72 -9.71
C LEU A 5 -13.26 22.73 -8.61
N LYS A 6 -12.70 22.55 -7.41
CA LYS A 6 -12.94 23.47 -6.28
C LYS A 6 -12.17 24.79 -6.37
N GLU A 7 -11.23 24.93 -7.30
CA GLU A 7 -10.54 26.19 -7.57
C GLU A 7 -10.33 26.35 -9.09
N SER A 8 -10.92 27.39 -9.66
CA SER A 8 -10.65 27.85 -11.02
C SER A 8 -9.42 28.75 -10.95
N SER A 9 -8.24 28.22 -11.26
CA SER A 9 -7.08 29.06 -11.54
C SER A 9 -6.83 29.07 -13.04
N ALA A 10 -7.11 30.23 -13.66
CA ALA A 10 -6.80 30.53 -15.04
C ALA A 10 -5.32 30.92 -15.19
N LEU A 11 -4.41 30.09 -14.66
CA LEU A 11 -3.00 30.17 -15.04
C LEU A 11 -2.83 29.38 -16.35
N PRO A 12 -2.24 29.97 -17.40
CA PRO A 12 -1.95 29.24 -18.62
C PRO A 12 -0.90 28.17 -18.32
N GLY A 13 -1.23 26.91 -18.61
CA GLY A 13 -0.24 25.85 -18.82
C GLY A 13 -0.12 24.86 -17.66
N MET A 14 -1.15 24.02 -17.46
CA MET A 14 -0.83 22.60 -17.34
C MET A 14 0.00 22.31 -18.59
N GLN A 15 1.32 22.12 -18.46
CA GLN A 15 2.11 21.61 -19.56
C GLN A 15 1.44 20.27 -19.92
N THR A 16 0.59 20.24 -20.94
CA THR A 16 -0.01 19.02 -21.49
C THR A 16 1.04 18.33 -22.36
N THR A 17 2.24 18.19 -21.81
CA THR A 17 3.29 17.37 -22.40
C THR A 17 3.18 16.01 -21.75
N ALA A 18 3.53 14.96 -22.49
CA ALA A 18 3.48 13.59 -21.97
C ALA A 18 4.31 13.45 -20.69
N GLU A 19 5.40 14.22 -20.55
CA GLU A 19 6.28 14.22 -19.39
C GLU A 19 5.61 14.80 -18.14
N ALA A 20 4.86 15.89 -18.28
CA ALA A 20 4.18 16.53 -17.16
C ALA A 20 2.98 15.70 -16.69
N GLU A 21 2.25 15.07 -17.60
CA GLU A 21 1.21 14.09 -17.24
C GLU A 21 1.80 12.85 -16.55
N HIS A 22 2.92 12.33 -17.07
CA HIS A 22 3.63 11.21 -16.45
C HIS A 22 4.13 11.57 -15.04
N ALA A 23 4.73 12.75 -14.86
CA ALA A 23 5.15 13.24 -13.55
C ALA A 23 3.98 13.40 -12.57
N TYR A 24 2.83 13.87 -13.05
CA TYR A 24 1.61 13.93 -12.25
C TYR A 24 1.18 12.54 -11.77
N TRP A 25 1.10 11.55 -12.66
CA TRP A 25 0.71 10.19 -12.29
C TRP A 25 1.70 9.52 -11.33
N LEU A 26 3.02 9.72 -11.52
CA LEU A 26 4.04 9.24 -10.56
C LEU A 26 3.89 9.90 -9.18
N SER A 27 3.60 11.21 -9.14
CA SER A 27 3.36 11.92 -7.89
C SER A 27 2.10 11.41 -7.18
N ARG A 28 1.04 11.16 -7.94
CA ARG A 28 -0.20 10.57 -7.43
C ARG A 28 0.07 9.18 -6.87
N GLU A 29 0.69 8.28 -7.63
CA GLU A 29 1.04 6.92 -7.18
C GLU A 29 1.81 6.95 -5.85
N LYS A 30 2.87 7.77 -5.76
CA LYS A 30 3.64 7.93 -4.52
C LYS A 30 2.82 8.44 -3.34
N SER A 31 1.81 9.28 -3.57
CA SER A 31 0.95 9.82 -2.50
C SER A 31 0.02 8.78 -1.86
N TYR A 32 -0.20 7.63 -2.51
CA TYR A 32 -1.01 6.54 -1.96
C TYR A 32 -0.22 5.57 -1.08
N VAL A 33 1.11 5.68 -1.05
CA VAL A 33 1.95 4.88 -0.16
C VAL A 33 1.73 5.33 1.28
N THR A 34 1.43 4.38 2.17
CA THR A 34 1.18 4.67 3.59
C THR A 34 2.09 3.80 4.46
N ALA A 35 2.59 4.38 5.54
CA ALA A 35 3.31 3.60 6.55
C ALA A 35 2.42 2.47 7.10
N PRO A 36 3.02 1.35 7.54
CA PRO A 36 2.25 0.30 8.18
C PRO A 36 1.53 0.80 9.43
N VAL A 37 0.33 0.26 9.65
CA VAL A 37 -0.47 0.47 10.84
C VAL A 37 -0.88 -0.89 11.39
N GLU A 38 -0.88 -1.01 12.72
CA GLU A 38 -1.37 -2.21 13.38
C GLU A 38 -2.88 -2.31 13.22
N ILE A 39 -3.37 -3.51 12.95
CA ILE A 39 -4.79 -3.84 12.76
C ILE A 39 -5.13 -5.04 13.63
N ASP A 40 -6.43 -5.28 13.83
CA ASP A 40 -6.89 -6.49 14.49
C ASP A 40 -6.87 -7.72 13.56
N VAL A 41 -7.04 -8.89 14.17
CA VAL A 41 -7.05 -10.19 13.49
C VAL A 41 -8.21 -10.36 12.51
N HIS A 42 -9.37 -9.75 12.76
CA HIS A 42 -10.53 -9.84 11.89
C HIS A 42 -10.28 -9.08 10.60
N ALA A 43 -9.78 -7.84 10.69
CA ALA A 43 -9.43 -7.04 9.51
C ALA A 43 -8.45 -7.76 8.56
N PHE A 44 -7.50 -8.51 9.10
CA PHE A 44 -6.56 -9.31 8.30
C PHE A 44 -7.25 -10.48 7.60
N HIS A 45 -8.07 -11.27 8.32
CA HIS A 45 -8.75 -12.42 7.75
C HIS A 45 -9.89 -12.04 6.81
N ASP A 46 -10.60 -10.94 7.08
CA ASP A 46 -11.63 -10.40 6.20
C ASP A 46 -11.02 -9.99 4.85
N ALA A 47 -9.85 -9.35 4.87
CA ALA A 47 -9.12 -9.01 3.65
C ALA A 47 -8.64 -10.26 2.90
N LEU A 48 -8.15 -11.28 3.62
CA LEU A 48 -7.73 -12.55 3.03
C LEU A 48 -8.91 -13.32 2.41
N GLY A 49 -10.11 -13.19 2.98
CA GLY A 49 -11.34 -13.79 2.48
C GLY A 49 -12.03 -13.01 1.35
N LEU A 50 -11.62 -11.76 1.09
CA LEU A 50 -12.25 -10.88 0.10
C LEU A 50 -11.98 -11.34 -1.34
N MET A 51 -10.74 -11.74 -1.64
CA MET A 51 -10.32 -12.20 -2.96
C MET A 51 -9.01 -12.99 -2.90
N TYR A 52 -8.62 -13.63 -4.01
CA TYR A 52 -7.38 -14.38 -4.09
C TYR A 52 -6.16 -13.47 -3.79
N PRO A 53 -5.32 -13.81 -2.80
CA PRO A 53 -4.17 -13.00 -2.42
C PRO A 53 -3.03 -13.12 -3.44
N MET A 54 -2.42 -11.99 -3.79
CA MET A 54 -1.19 -11.97 -4.58
C MET A 54 0.04 -12.06 -3.67
N ASN A 55 1.10 -12.69 -4.20
CA ASN A 55 2.40 -12.78 -3.54
C ASN A 55 2.30 -13.27 -2.07
N TRP A 56 1.37 -14.18 -1.79
CA TRP A 56 1.23 -14.74 -0.45
C TRP A 56 2.46 -15.59 -0.11
N ARG A 57 3.14 -15.23 0.98
CA ARG A 57 4.34 -15.88 1.48
C ARG A 57 4.27 -16.04 2.99
N SER A 58 4.92 -17.08 3.49
CA SER A 58 5.16 -17.31 4.90
C SER A 58 6.65 -17.56 5.15
N SER A 59 7.13 -17.26 6.35
CA SER A 59 8.45 -17.71 6.81
C SER A 59 8.46 -19.24 7.01
N GLU A 60 9.65 -19.85 6.98
CA GLU A 60 9.82 -21.32 7.12
C GLU A 60 9.22 -21.87 8.43
N ASN A 61 9.28 -21.09 9.50
CA ASN A 61 8.71 -21.43 10.81
C ASN A 61 7.24 -21.01 10.97
N GLY A 62 6.63 -20.38 9.96
CA GLY A 62 5.24 -19.89 10.03
C GLY A 62 5.02 -18.71 10.98
N GLU A 63 6.08 -18.07 11.48
CA GLU A 63 5.96 -16.92 12.39
C GLU A 63 5.53 -15.64 11.68
N CYS A 64 5.86 -15.51 10.39
CA CYS A 64 5.55 -14.34 9.60
C CYS A 64 4.78 -14.72 8.35
N GLU A 65 3.79 -13.91 7.99
CA GLU A 65 3.04 -14.05 6.74
C GLU A 65 2.83 -12.69 6.10
N THR A 66 2.86 -12.64 4.78
CA THR A 66 2.49 -11.42 4.03
C THR A 66 1.68 -11.79 2.82
N PHE A 67 0.72 -10.94 2.47
CA PHE A 67 0.02 -11.01 1.18
C PHE A 67 -0.37 -9.63 0.70
N MET A 68 -0.73 -9.53 -0.57
CA MET A 68 -1.22 -8.31 -1.20
C MET A 68 -2.59 -8.54 -1.80
N LEU A 69 -3.43 -7.51 -1.82
CA LEU A 69 -4.65 -7.55 -2.61
C LEU A 69 -4.32 -7.42 -4.11
N ALA A 70 -5.15 -8.02 -4.95
CA ALA A 70 -5.01 -7.95 -6.40
C ALA A 70 -5.40 -6.59 -6.99
N GLU A 71 -6.17 -5.79 -6.24
CA GLU A 71 -6.63 -4.47 -6.67
C GLU A 71 -5.51 -3.41 -6.50
N MET A 72 -5.15 -2.74 -7.61
CA MET A 72 -4.26 -1.58 -7.56
C MET A 72 -5.08 -0.32 -7.26
N ILE A 73 -4.70 0.40 -6.20
CA ILE A 73 -5.39 1.60 -5.73
C ILE A 73 -5.01 2.81 -6.59
N CYS A 74 -3.72 2.95 -6.91
CA CYS A 74 -3.20 4.02 -7.78
C CYS A 74 -1.87 3.56 -8.39
N GLY A 75 -1.79 3.49 -9.72
CA GLY A 75 -0.59 2.97 -10.39
C GLY A 75 -0.29 1.54 -9.95
N ASN A 76 0.91 1.28 -9.45
CA ASN A 76 1.30 -0.05 -8.93
C ASN A 76 1.14 -0.18 -7.40
N VAL A 77 0.50 0.77 -6.74
CA VAL A 77 0.27 0.70 -5.28
C VAL A 77 -0.94 -0.18 -4.98
N THR A 78 -0.76 -1.15 -4.09
CA THR A 78 -1.79 -2.05 -3.58
C THR A 78 -1.84 -2.02 -2.06
N GLU A 79 -2.90 -2.60 -1.50
CA GLU A 79 -2.99 -2.85 -0.07
C GLU A 79 -2.25 -4.14 0.28
N ILE A 80 -1.36 -4.05 1.28
CA ILE A 80 -0.47 -5.11 1.72
C ILE A 80 -0.73 -5.40 3.18
N TYR A 81 -0.80 -6.69 3.49
CA TYR A 81 -1.08 -7.21 4.82
C TYR A 81 0.10 -8.05 5.31
N ALA A 82 0.42 -7.92 6.59
CA ALA A 82 1.49 -8.68 7.22
C ALA A 82 1.09 -9.16 8.61
N ARG A 83 1.52 -10.37 8.97
CA ARG A 83 1.45 -10.94 10.31
C ARG A 83 2.86 -11.20 10.81
N ILE A 84 3.14 -10.83 12.06
CA ILE A 84 4.37 -11.19 12.77
C ILE A 84 3.96 -11.71 14.15
N GLY A 85 4.10 -13.02 14.37
CA GLY A 85 3.57 -13.70 15.55
C GLY A 85 2.06 -13.50 15.66
N SER A 86 1.61 -12.85 16.73
CA SER A 86 0.19 -12.53 17.00
C SER A 86 -0.23 -11.12 16.61
N ARG A 87 0.64 -10.33 15.96
CA ARG A 87 0.37 -8.95 15.57
C ARG A 87 0.14 -8.86 14.07
N TYR A 88 -0.82 -8.03 13.68
CA TYR A 88 -1.29 -7.89 12.30
C TYR A 88 -1.13 -6.44 11.86
N TYR A 89 -0.77 -6.26 10.60
CA TYR A 89 -0.46 -4.95 10.05
C TYR A 89 -1.04 -4.80 8.65
N ARG A 90 -1.37 -3.56 8.32
CA ARG A 90 -1.78 -3.13 6.98
C ARG A 90 -0.94 -1.95 6.54
N MET A 91 -0.55 -1.94 5.27
CA MET A 91 0.11 -0.80 4.62
C MET A 91 -0.35 -0.67 3.17
N ARG A 92 0.03 0.42 2.52
CA ARG A 92 -0.12 0.58 1.08
C ARG A 92 1.23 0.84 0.48
N ASP A 93 1.59 0.05 -0.51
CA ASP A 93 2.90 0.09 -1.13
C ASP A 93 2.89 -0.55 -2.52
N TYR A 94 4.03 -0.51 -3.19
CA TYR A 94 4.18 -1.07 -4.52
C TYR A 94 4.01 -2.60 -4.53
N SER A 95 3.27 -3.10 -5.52
CA SER A 95 2.95 -4.52 -5.70
C SER A 95 4.15 -5.41 -6.05
N ASN A 96 5.30 -4.81 -6.33
CA ASN A 96 6.55 -5.50 -6.63
C ASN A 96 7.44 -5.74 -5.39
N LEU A 97 7.00 -5.34 -4.19
CA LEU A 97 7.72 -5.64 -2.96
C LEU A 97 7.76 -7.14 -2.68
N ASP A 98 8.89 -7.61 -2.14
CA ASP A 98 9.03 -8.98 -1.70
C ASP A 98 8.64 -9.15 -0.21
N HIS A 99 8.61 -10.41 0.23
CA HIS A 99 8.28 -10.74 1.61
C HIS A 99 9.23 -10.10 2.63
N ALA A 100 10.53 -10.02 2.32
CA ALA A 100 11.54 -9.51 3.25
C ALA A 100 11.43 -7.99 3.42
N ASP A 101 11.21 -7.26 2.34
CA ASP A 101 11.02 -5.81 2.32
C ASP A 101 9.77 -5.39 3.09
N ILE A 102 8.67 -6.13 2.93
CA ILE A 102 7.43 -5.89 3.67
C ILE A 102 7.68 -6.05 5.18
N LEU A 103 8.33 -7.14 5.59
CA LEU A 103 8.62 -7.39 6.99
C LEU A 103 9.57 -6.35 7.58
N ALA A 104 10.55 -5.87 6.81
CA ALA A 104 11.46 -4.80 7.26
C ALA A 104 10.69 -3.49 7.56
N ARG A 105 9.74 -3.11 6.70
CA ARG A 105 8.88 -1.93 6.90
C ARG A 105 8.04 -2.04 8.17
N VAL A 106 7.46 -3.22 8.41
CA VAL A 106 6.58 -3.48 9.57
C VAL A 106 7.37 -3.53 10.88
N LYS A 107 8.54 -4.19 10.91
CA LYS A 107 9.40 -4.27 12.10
C LYS A 107 9.80 -2.88 12.61
N GLY A 108 10.08 -1.95 11.71
CA GLY A 108 10.42 -0.56 12.06
C GLY A 108 9.32 0.19 12.86
N ILE A 109 8.08 -0.30 12.87
CA ILE A 109 6.98 0.24 13.69
C ILE A 109 6.80 -0.56 14.97
N SER A 110 6.89 -1.90 14.90
CA SER A 110 6.82 -2.77 16.08
C SER A 110 7.79 -2.31 17.17
N ASP A 111 9.03 -1.96 16.79
CA ASP A 111 10.08 -1.53 17.72
C ASP A 111 9.83 -0.12 18.31
N LYS A 112 9.04 0.71 17.63
CA LYS A 112 8.66 2.05 18.10
C LYS A 112 7.51 2.01 19.10
N SER A 113 6.58 1.06 18.95
CA SER A 113 5.45 0.90 19.87
C SER A 113 5.81 0.22 21.20
N GLN A 114 7.04 -0.30 21.35
CA GLN A 114 7.53 -0.95 22.57
C GLN A 114 8.38 -0.03 23.47
N LYS A 115 8.59 1.24 23.09
CA LYS A 115 9.24 2.27 23.91
C LYS A 115 8.20 3.22 24.50
#